data_AF-A0A8X6MV85-F1
#
_entry.id   AF-A0A8X6MV85-F1
#
_cell.length_a   1.000
_cell.length_b   1.000
_cell.length_c   1.000
_cell.angle_alpha   90.00
_cell.angle_beta   90.00
_cell.angle_gamma   90.00
#
_symmetry.space_group_name_H-M   'P 1'
#
loop_
_entity.id
_entity.type
_entity.pdbx_description
1 polymer ?
#
loop_
_entity_poly.entity_id
_entity_poly.type
_entity_poly.pdbx_seq_one_letter_code
_entity_poly.pdbx_strand_id
1 'polypeptide(L)'
;MNFIAKQTFSNFHGATDRCTDIEDEFSFFGGGLLLKRRTIDCLTPKMLPDESIFYRFSKARNFNIKEAETMLRKYMDFRREYQIDTIVTDYNPPEVLNIYTPTSFFGFDKEGFVLRYIDVGEIDVRGKLI
;
A
#
# COMPACT_ATOMS: atom_id res chain seq x y z
N MET A 1 3.36 -27.11 6.01
CA MET A 1 3.36 -26.25 4.80
C MET A 1 3.44 -24.77 5.24
N ASN A 2 4.52 -24.39 5.93
CA ASN A 2 4.70 -23.06 6.54
C ASN A 2 5.38 -22.06 5.58
N PHE A 3 5.27 -22.29 4.27
CA PHE A 3 6.07 -21.58 3.26
C PHE A 3 5.27 -20.48 2.54
N ILE A 4 3.95 -20.66 2.37
CA ILE A 4 3.14 -19.75 1.54
C ILE A 4 2.86 -18.42 2.27
N ALA A 5 2.57 -18.44 3.58
CA ALA A 5 2.24 -17.23 4.33
C ALA A 5 3.44 -16.28 4.57
N LYS A 6 4.67 -16.81 4.60
CA LYS A 6 5.89 -15.98 4.71
C LYS A 6 6.29 -15.36 3.37
N GLN A 7 6.05 -16.06 2.27
CA GLN A 7 6.37 -15.58 0.92
C GLN A 7 5.53 -14.36 0.51
N THR A 8 4.31 -14.25 1.05
CA THR A 8 3.34 -13.19 0.72
C THR A 8 3.79 -11.79 1.13
N PHE A 9 4.62 -11.67 2.17
CA PHE A 9 5.09 -10.38 2.66
C PHE A 9 6.60 -10.16 2.55
N SER A 10 7.43 -11.21 2.50
CA SER A 10 8.87 -11.06 2.29
C SER A 10 9.21 -10.42 0.94
N ASN A 11 8.37 -10.67 -0.07
CA ASN A 11 8.59 -10.23 -1.45
C ASN A 11 8.07 -8.81 -1.73
N PHE A 12 7.55 -8.10 -0.73
CA PHE A 12 7.04 -6.72 -0.88
C PHE A 12 8.16 -5.67 -1.02
N HIS A 13 9.42 -6.03 -0.78
CA HIS A 13 10.56 -5.10 -0.74
C HIS A 13 11.08 -4.63 -2.11
N GLY A 14 10.37 -4.87 -3.22
CA GLY A 14 10.91 -4.60 -4.56
C GLY A 14 9.93 -4.18 -5.65
N ALA A 15 8.64 -4.00 -5.35
CA ALA A 15 7.70 -3.44 -6.32
C ALA A 15 7.78 -1.91 -6.26
N THR A 16 8.87 -1.34 -6.78
CA THR A 16 8.93 0.10 -7.03
C THR A 16 8.00 0.40 -8.18
N ASP A 17 6.91 1.13 -7.90
CA ASP A 17 6.05 1.76 -8.90
C ASP A 17 6.95 2.51 -9.89
N ARG A 18 7.16 1.98 -11.10
CA ARG A 18 7.76 2.78 -12.18
C ARG A 18 6.70 3.77 -12.69
N CYS A 19 6.42 4.77 -11.86
CA CYS A 19 5.67 5.98 -12.19
C CYS A 19 6.63 7.15 -12.52
N THR A 20 7.87 6.86 -12.93
CA THR A 20 8.93 7.86 -13.12
C THR A 20 8.57 8.92 -14.17
N ASP A 21 7.76 8.57 -15.18
CA ASP A 21 7.42 9.51 -16.26
C ASP A 21 6.42 10.61 -15.83
N ILE A 22 5.73 10.44 -14.69
CA ILE A 22 4.79 11.44 -14.16
C ILE A 22 5.35 12.12 -12.89
N GLU A 23 6.31 11.49 -12.22
CA GLU A 23 6.99 12.08 -11.07
C GLU A 23 7.83 13.32 -11.46
N ASP A 24 8.37 13.36 -12.69
CA ASP A 24 9.14 14.49 -13.20
C ASP A 24 8.31 15.79 -13.31
N GLU A 25 7.05 15.73 -13.78
CA GLU A 25 6.16 16.91 -13.82
C GLU A 25 5.73 17.35 -12.41
N PHE A 26 5.47 16.40 -11.52
CA PHE A 26 5.01 16.70 -10.15
C PHE A 26 6.08 17.40 -9.31
N SER A 27 7.34 16.99 -9.46
CA SER A 27 8.50 17.65 -8.87
C SER A 27 8.75 19.02 -9.49
N PHE A 28 8.55 19.16 -10.81
CA PHE A 28 8.71 20.41 -11.55
C PHE A 28 7.74 21.52 -11.10
N PHE A 29 6.48 21.18 -10.79
CA PHE A 29 5.48 22.16 -10.34
C PHE A 29 5.42 22.38 -8.81
N GLY A 30 6.31 21.75 -8.04
CA GLY A 30 6.47 21.99 -6.60
C GLY A 30 5.32 21.51 -5.69
N GLY A 31 4.31 20.82 -6.25
CA GLY A 31 3.16 20.30 -5.50
C GLY A 31 3.55 19.27 -4.43
N GLY A 32 4.50 18.39 -4.74
CA GLY A 32 5.02 17.39 -3.81
C GLY A 32 5.74 17.96 -2.60
N LEU A 33 6.54 19.01 -2.83
CA LEU A 33 7.27 19.69 -1.76
C LEU A 33 6.31 20.37 -0.77
N LEU A 34 5.21 20.94 -1.26
CA LEU A 34 4.23 21.60 -0.40
C LEU A 34 3.49 20.61 0.49
N LEU A 35 3.03 19.47 -0.05
CA LEU A 35 2.37 18.44 0.74
C LEU A 35 3.34 17.86 1.78
N LYS A 36 4.56 17.52 1.36
CA LYS A 36 5.63 17.03 2.25
C LYS A 36 5.89 17.96 3.43
N ARG A 37 6.00 19.26 3.17
CA ARG A 37 6.20 20.26 4.23
C ARG A 37 5.04 20.32 5.22
N ARG A 38 3.81 20.14 4.76
CA ARG A 38 2.61 20.21 5.61
C ARG A 38 2.41 18.98 6.48
N THR A 39 2.87 17.82 6.04
CA THR A 39 2.62 16.54 6.72
C THR A 39 3.88 15.91 7.32
N ILE A 40 4.98 16.66 7.40
CA ILE A 40 6.24 16.18 7.98
C ILE A 40 6.10 15.77 9.45
N ASP A 41 5.13 16.35 10.15
CA ASP A 41 4.83 16.12 11.56
C ASP A 41 4.20 14.75 11.83
N CYS A 42 3.50 14.16 10.86
CA CYS A 42 2.75 12.91 11.05
C CYS A 42 3.36 11.68 10.37
N LEU A 43 4.36 11.87 9.50
CA LEU A 43 5.02 10.81 8.74
C LEU A 43 6.17 10.16 9.53
N THR A 44 6.37 8.87 9.33
CA THR A 44 7.54 8.17 9.91
C THR A 44 8.82 8.52 9.14
N PRO A 45 10.00 8.47 9.79
CA PRO A 45 11.28 8.75 9.13
C PRO A 45 11.57 7.88 7.91
N LYS A 46 11.00 6.67 7.86
CA LYS A 46 11.14 5.75 6.71
C LYS A 46 10.32 6.18 5.50
N MET A 47 9.22 6.92 5.71
CA MET A 47 8.30 7.35 4.64
C MET A 47 8.65 8.73 4.09
N LEU A 48 9.36 9.57 4.84
CA LEU A 48 9.76 10.92 4.40
C LEU A 48 10.62 10.97 3.12
N PRO A 49 11.54 10.00 2.87
CA PRO A 49 12.31 9.96 1.63
C PRO A 49 11.50 9.49 0.42
N ASP A 50 10.35 8.84 0.63
CA ASP A 50 9.54 8.28 -0.45
C ASP A 50 8.64 9.35 -1.07
N GLU A 51 9.07 9.89 -2.22
CA GLU A 51 8.32 10.93 -2.94
C GLU A 51 7.02 10.41 -3.57
N SER A 52 6.97 9.12 -3.87
CA SER A 52 5.81 8.47 -4.51
C SER A 52 4.57 8.54 -3.60
N ILE A 53 4.73 8.60 -2.28
CA ILE A 53 3.62 8.82 -1.34
C ILE A 53 2.95 10.16 -1.64
N PHE A 54 3.70 11.25 -1.68
CA PHE A 54 3.12 12.57 -1.89
C PHE A 54 2.45 12.68 -3.26
N TYR A 55 3.06 12.07 -4.27
CA TYR A 55 2.49 12.00 -5.61
C TYR A 55 1.17 11.22 -5.64
N ARG A 56 1.12 9.98 -5.11
CA ARG A 56 -0.08 9.14 -5.10
C ARG A 56 -1.26 9.83 -4.40
N PHE A 57 -1.02 10.43 -3.23
CA PHE A 57 -2.08 11.12 -2.48
C PHE A 57 -2.53 12.42 -3.16
N SER A 58 -1.61 13.17 -3.78
CA SER A 58 -1.95 14.36 -4.56
C SER A 58 -2.77 13.99 -5.80
N LYS A 59 -2.32 12.99 -6.56
CA LYS A 59 -3.00 12.49 -7.76
C LYS A 59 -4.41 12.01 -7.44
N ALA A 60 -4.60 11.29 -6.33
CA ALA A 60 -5.92 10.80 -5.89
C ALA A 60 -6.94 11.92 -5.57
N ARG A 61 -6.49 13.17 -5.42
CA ARG A 61 -7.33 14.34 -5.15
C ARG A 61 -7.15 15.44 -6.20
N ASN A 62 -6.80 15.06 -7.43
CA ASN A 62 -6.60 15.99 -8.56
C ASN A 62 -5.65 17.16 -8.20
N PHE A 63 -4.61 16.86 -7.42
CA PHE A 63 -3.63 17.82 -6.91
C PHE A 63 -4.20 18.92 -5.99
N ASN A 64 -5.39 18.73 -5.43
CA ASN A 64 -5.91 19.58 -4.34
C ASN A 64 -5.16 19.28 -3.03
N ILE A 65 -4.23 20.16 -2.67
CA ILE A 65 -3.33 19.99 -1.52
C ILE A 65 -4.09 19.84 -0.19
N LYS A 66 -5.19 20.57 0.02
CA LYS A 66 -5.94 20.51 1.29
C LYS A 66 -6.62 19.15 1.47
N GLU A 67 -7.20 18.63 0.39
CA GLU A 67 -7.85 17.32 0.39
C GLU A 67 -6.83 16.18 0.46
N ALA A 68 -5.72 16.30 -0.26
CA ALA A 68 -4.61 15.34 -0.20
C ALA A 68 -4.02 15.27 1.21
N GLU A 69 -3.80 16.41 1.87
CA GLU A 69 -3.36 16.48 3.26
C GLU A 69 -4.36 15.79 4.20
N THR A 70 -5.65 16.09 4.07
CA THR A 70 -6.70 15.48 4.89
C THR A 70 -6.73 13.96 4.71
N MET A 71 -6.57 13.47 3.48
CA MET A 71 -6.53 12.04 3.18
C MET A 71 -5.26 11.38 3.76
N LEU A 72 -4.10 12.02 3.62
CA LEU A 72 -2.83 11.50 4.13
C LEU A 72 -2.83 11.41 5.67
N ARG A 73 -3.38 12.41 6.36
CA ARG A 73 -3.52 12.38 7.83
C ARG A 73 -4.44 11.24 8.29
N LYS A 74 -5.60 11.08 7.66
CA LYS A 74 -6.50 9.94 7.92
C LYS A 74 -5.82 8.59 7.67
N TYR A 75 -4.98 8.51 6.64
CA TYR A 75 -4.20 7.32 6.36
C TYR A 75 -3.18 7.02 7.47
N MET A 76 -2.52 8.04 8.03
CA MET A 76 -1.62 7.85 9.19
C MET A 76 -2.37 7.39 10.44
N ASP A 77 -3.56 7.91 10.68
CA ASP A 77 -4.40 7.48 11.79
C ASP A 77 -4.83 6.02 11.64
N PHE A 78 -5.25 5.62 10.43
CA PHE A 78 -5.53 4.22 10.10
C PHE A 78 -4.29 3.32 10.33
N ARG A 79 -3.10 3.74 9.88
CA ARG A 79 -1.88 2.95 10.08
C ARG A 79 -1.58 2.73 11.56
N ARG A 80 -1.83 3.74 12.40
CA ARG A 80 -1.62 3.68 13.85
C ARG A 80 -2.66 2.81 14.54
N GLU A 81 -3.93 2.98 14.19
CA GLU A 81 -5.06 2.24 14.77
C GLU A 81 -4.93 0.73 14.53
N TYR A 82 -4.57 0.34 13.30
CA TYR A 82 -4.49 -1.06 12.88
C TYR A 82 -3.06 -1.63 12.92
N GLN A 83 -2.10 -0.90 13.48
CA GLN A 83 -0.69 -1.33 13.63
C GLN A 83 -0.08 -1.84 12.30
N ILE A 84 -0.38 -1.12 11.22
CA ILE A 84 -0.02 -1.55 9.84
C ILE A 84 1.49 -1.69 9.65
N ASP A 85 2.30 -0.92 10.38
CA ASP A 85 3.75 -0.98 10.29
C ASP A 85 4.33 -2.34 10.73
N THR A 86 3.64 -3.05 11.63
CA THR A 86 4.09 -4.34 12.18
C THR A 86 3.18 -5.51 11.80
N ILE A 87 2.13 -5.28 10.99
CA ILE A 87 1.17 -6.30 10.59
C ILE A 87 1.82 -7.55 9.99
N VAL A 88 2.93 -7.38 9.27
CA VAL A 88 3.65 -8.49 8.63
C VAL A 88 4.24 -9.46 9.65
N THR A 89 4.69 -8.95 10.79
CA THR A 89 5.35 -9.74 11.84
C THR A 89 4.36 -10.21 12.90
N ASP A 90 3.39 -9.36 13.23
CA ASP A 90 2.60 -9.51 14.45
C ASP A 90 1.26 -10.20 14.18
N TYR A 91 0.74 -10.09 12.94
CA TYR A 91 -0.56 -10.66 12.59
C TYR A 91 -0.42 -12.08 12.06
N ASN A 92 -0.95 -13.04 12.81
CA ASN A 92 -1.16 -14.40 12.33
C ASN A 92 -2.62 -14.58 11.90
N PRO A 93 -2.92 -14.68 10.59
CA PRO A 93 -4.29 -14.84 10.12
C PRO A 93 -4.91 -16.15 10.65
N PRO A 94 -6.19 -16.13 11.09
CA PRO A 94 -6.94 -17.32 11.41
C PRO A 94 -6.90 -18.36 10.29
N GLU A 95 -6.93 -19.64 10.65
CA GLU A 95 -6.84 -20.76 9.70
C GLU A 95 -7.90 -20.67 8.60
N VAL A 96 -9.14 -20.27 8.95
CA VAL A 96 -10.24 -20.05 8.00
C VAL A 96 -9.85 -19.06 6.90
N LEU A 97 -9.17 -17.96 7.23
CA LEU A 97 -8.76 -16.99 6.22
C LEU A 97 -7.65 -17.54 5.31
N ASN A 98 -6.74 -18.36 5.85
CA ASN A 98 -5.67 -18.96 5.04
C ASN A 98 -6.19 -20.04 4.07
N ILE A 99 -7.20 -20.81 4.49
CA ILE A 99 -7.74 -21.91 3.68
C ILE A 99 -8.75 -21.38 2.66
N TYR A 100 -9.67 -20.50 3.10
CA TYR A 100 -10.83 -20.14 2.29
C TYR A 100 -10.68 -18.80 1.56
N THR A 101 -9.55 -18.10 1.67
CA THR A 101 -9.29 -16.90 0.87
C THR A 101 -8.53 -17.28 -0.40
N PRO A 102 -9.22 -17.42 -1.56
CA PRO A 102 -8.58 -17.82 -2.81
C PRO A 102 -7.83 -16.63 -3.42
N THR A 103 -6.74 -16.22 -2.77
CA THR A 103 -5.85 -15.19 -3.27
C THR A 103 -4.40 -15.65 -3.23
N SER A 104 -3.68 -15.41 -4.32
CA SER A 104 -2.27 -15.75 -4.43
C SER A 104 -1.54 -14.70 -5.26
N PHE A 105 -0.25 -14.54 -4.97
CA PHE A 105 0.65 -13.78 -5.83
C PHE A 105 1.40 -14.77 -6.72
N PHE A 106 1.43 -14.53 -8.04
CA PHE A 106 2.03 -15.48 -8.99
C PHE A 106 2.80 -14.76 -10.10
N GLY A 107 4.10 -14.64 -9.93
CA GLY A 107 5.00 -14.08 -10.94
C GLY A 107 4.86 -12.57 -11.14
N PHE A 108 5.42 -12.11 -12.27
CA PHE A 108 5.50 -10.71 -12.66
C PHE A 108 5.02 -10.55 -14.10
N ASP A 109 4.47 -9.39 -14.42
CA ASP A 109 4.18 -9.04 -15.80
C ASP A 109 5.45 -8.63 -16.59
N LYS A 110 5.28 -8.20 -17.84
CA LYS A 110 6.40 -7.79 -18.71
C LYS A 110 7.12 -6.54 -18.21
N GLU A 111 6.47 -5.74 -17.37
CA GLU A 111 6.98 -4.48 -16.84
C GLU A 111 7.53 -4.65 -15.40
N GLY A 112 7.43 -5.86 -14.85
CA GLY A 112 7.92 -6.22 -13.52
C GLY A 112 6.92 -5.99 -12.40
N PHE A 113 5.65 -5.70 -12.70
CA PHE A 113 4.61 -5.58 -11.67
C PHE A 113 4.17 -6.95 -11.16
N VAL A 114 3.94 -7.03 -9.84
CA VAL A 114 3.52 -8.27 -9.19
C VAL A 114 2.10 -8.62 -9.61
N LEU A 115 1.89 -9.86 -10.07
CA LEU A 115 0.56 -10.36 -10.40
C LEU A 115 -0.12 -10.95 -9.17
N ARG A 116 -1.37 -10.53 -8.93
CA ARG A 116 -2.24 -11.08 -7.88
C ARG A 116 -3.45 -11.76 -8.51
N TYR A 117 -3.63 -13.05 -8.24
CA TYR A 117 -4.83 -13.80 -8.58
C TYR A 117 -5.83 -13.73 -7.42
N ILE A 118 -7.10 -13.56 -7.75
CA ILE A 118 -8.21 -13.66 -6.82
C ILE A 118 -9.33 -14.39 -7.55
N ASP A 119 -9.69 -15.58 -7.09
CA ASP A 119 -10.90 -16.25 -7.59
C ASP A 119 -12.09 -15.67 -6.84
N VAL A 120 -12.89 -14.84 -7.51
CA VAL A 120 -14.07 -14.20 -6.90
C VAL A 120 -15.25 -15.17 -6.80
N GLY A 121 -15.32 -16.17 -7.67
CA GLY A 121 -16.43 -17.13 -7.71
C GLY A 121 -16.39 -18.13 -6.55
N GLU A 122 -15.19 -18.47 -6.07
CA GLU A 122 -14.96 -19.39 -4.96
C GLU A 122 -14.93 -18.71 -3.58
N ILE A 123 -15.10 -17.38 -3.52
CA ILE A 123 -15.13 -16.67 -2.24
C ILE A 123 -16.41 -17.03 -1.49
N ASP A 124 -16.29 -17.92 -0.50
CA ASP A 124 -17.37 -18.12 0.47
C ASP A 124 -17.43 -16.95 1.45
N VAL A 125 -18.18 -15.91 1.06
CA VAL A 125 -18.42 -14.73 1.89
C VAL A 125 -19.21 -15.05 3.17
N ARG A 126 -19.98 -16.15 3.23
CA ARG A 126 -20.76 -16.50 4.42
C ARG A 126 -19.93 -17.32 5.41
N GLY A 127 -19.16 -18.29 4.91
CA GLY A 127 -18.27 -19.13 5.72
C GLY A 127 -17.05 -18.40 6.31
N LYS A 128 -16.69 -17.23 5.78
CA LYS A 128 -15.59 -16.40 6.30
C LYS A 128 -15.95 -15.52 7.50
N LEU A 129 -17.24 -15.33 7.76
CA LEU A 129 -17.75 -14.41 8.80
C LEU A 129 -17.99 -15.11 10.16
N ILE A 130 -17.71 -16.41 10.24
CA ILE A 130 -17.86 -17.25 11.44
C ILE A 130 -16.50 -17.43 12.12
#